data_AF-A0A6N3HIE8-F1
#
_entry.id   AF-A0A6N3HIE8-F1
#
_cell.length_a   1.000
_cell.length_b   1.000
_cell.length_c   1.000
_cell.angle_alpha   90.00
_cell.angle_beta   90.00
_cell.angle_gamma   90.00
#
_symmetry.space_group_name_H-M   'P 1'
#
loop_
_entity.id
_entity.type
_entity.pdbx_description
1 polymer ?
#
loop_
_entity_poly.entity_id
_entity_poly.type
_entity_poly.pdbx_seq_one_letter_code
_entity_poly.pdbx_strand_id
1 'polypeptide(L)'
;MITIKEFYGDVKDIDESVLAVKSDCLWEKGSLLDIKNLVTPQLFYLHILVNLIGNWKYEGWWFIMCEMVQFVPYIAETLSQAGAEDMKTTFEKVIDCFPGDTRFEDSEEYFDIVNFLQSMAYKVKNESLKTITREERKANIKKLQKCVDKLDEITSRYWGDDAPGHGWKQAIDYIELNC
;
A
#
# COMPACT_ATOMS: atom_id res chain seq x y z
N MET A 1 -14.97 -14.90 12.67
CA MET A 1 -14.16 -14.17 11.68
C MET A 1 -14.07 -15.04 10.44
N ILE A 2 -14.29 -14.48 9.24
CA ILE A 2 -14.20 -15.21 7.98
C ILE A 2 -12.73 -15.59 7.71
N THR A 3 -12.48 -16.85 7.42
CA THR A 3 -11.15 -17.40 7.16
C THR A 3 -10.80 -17.38 5.68
N ILE A 4 -9.50 -17.42 5.35
CA ILE A 4 -9.04 -17.55 3.96
C ILE A 4 -9.55 -18.86 3.31
N LYS A 5 -9.64 -19.95 4.08
CA LYS A 5 -10.18 -21.24 3.62
C LYS A 5 -11.66 -21.16 3.26
N GLU A 6 -12.47 -20.52 4.09
CA GLU A 6 -13.88 -20.27 3.75
C GLU A 6 -14.03 -19.38 2.51
N PHE A 7 -13.05 -18.51 2.25
CA PHE A 7 -13.12 -17.53 1.17
C PHE A 7 -12.58 -18.04 -0.18
N TYR A 8 -11.52 -18.86 -0.16
CA TYR A 8 -10.80 -19.33 -1.35
C TYR A 8 -10.69 -20.87 -1.46
N GLY A 9 -11.03 -21.65 -0.44
CA GLY A 9 -10.70 -23.09 -0.37
C GLY A 9 -11.27 -23.97 -1.48
N ASP A 10 -12.39 -23.58 -2.08
CA ASP A 10 -13.02 -24.31 -3.20
C ASP A 10 -12.75 -23.66 -4.57
N VAL A 11 -11.98 -22.57 -4.60
CA VAL A 11 -11.69 -21.81 -5.81
C VAL A 11 -10.48 -22.43 -6.52
N LYS A 12 -10.65 -22.75 -7.81
CA LYS A 12 -9.57 -23.23 -8.68
C LYS A 12 -9.14 -22.15 -9.65
N ASP A 13 -7.94 -22.29 -10.18
CA ASP A 13 -7.41 -21.43 -11.25
C ASP A 13 -7.47 -19.94 -10.88
N ILE A 14 -6.95 -19.60 -9.70
CA ILE A 14 -6.95 -18.23 -9.18
C ILE A 14 -6.09 -17.33 -10.08
N ASP A 15 -6.72 -16.28 -10.61
CA ASP A 15 -6.10 -15.23 -11.40
C ASP A 15 -6.47 -13.83 -10.87
N GLU A 16 -6.03 -12.79 -11.58
CA GLU A 16 -6.35 -11.39 -11.26
C GLU A 16 -7.85 -11.13 -11.11
N SER A 17 -8.67 -11.67 -12.03
CA SER A 17 -10.11 -11.42 -12.04
C SER A 17 -10.77 -12.03 -10.81
N VAL A 18 -10.36 -13.25 -10.44
CA VAL A 18 -10.83 -13.92 -9.23
C VAL A 18 -10.42 -13.13 -7.98
N LEU A 19 -9.17 -12.68 -7.90
CA LEU A 19 -8.67 -11.90 -6.76
C LEU A 19 -9.42 -10.58 -6.61
N ALA A 20 -9.65 -9.86 -7.71
CA ALA A 20 -10.39 -8.60 -7.72
C ALA A 20 -11.83 -8.80 -7.26
N VAL A 21 -12.57 -9.74 -7.85
CA VAL A 21 -13.97 -10.03 -7.48
C VAL A 21 -14.08 -10.42 -6.01
N LYS A 22 -13.16 -11.23 -5.51
CA LYS A 22 -13.11 -11.64 -4.10
C LYS A 22 -12.82 -10.45 -3.18
N SER A 23 -11.90 -9.58 -3.56
CA SER A 23 -11.63 -8.33 -2.83
C SER A 23 -12.86 -7.41 -2.79
N ASP A 24 -13.56 -7.26 -3.90
CA ASP A 24 -14.79 -6.45 -3.99
C ASP A 24 -15.89 -6.98 -3.06
N CYS A 25 -16.05 -8.31 -2.96
CA CYS A 25 -16.97 -8.90 -1.98
C CYS A 25 -16.65 -8.55 -0.52
N LEU A 26 -15.39 -8.24 -0.19
CA LEU A 26 -15.02 -7.74 1.14
C LEU A 26 -15.32 -6.24 1.26
N TRP A 27 -15.06 -5.44 0.22
CA TRP A 27 -15.43 -4.02 0.18
C TRP A 27 -16.94 -3.80 0.36
N GLU A 28 -17.78 -4.70 -0.15
CA GLU A 28 -19.22 -4.69 0.09
C GLU A 28 -19.62 -4.87 1.57
N LYS A 29 -18.70 -5.31 2.45
CA LYS A 29 -18.97 -5.53 3.87
C LYS A 29 -18.73 -4.29 4.73
N GLY A 30 -18.11 -3.24 4.20
CA GLY A 30 -17.93 -1.97 4.89
C GLY A 30 -16.54 -1.38 4.73
N SER A 31 -16.16 -0.53 5.67
CA SER A 31 -14.85 0.10 5.70
C SER A 31 -13.72 -0.92 5.92
N LEU A 32 -12.48 -0.50 5.71
CA LEU A 32 -11.32 -1.34 5.99
C LEU A 32 -11.30 -1.84 7.45
N LEU A 33 -11.75 -1.00 8.39
CA LEU A 33 -11.85 -1.37 9.80
C LEU A 33 -12.94 -2.43 10.04
N ASP A 34 -14.09 -2.32 9.35
CA ASP A 34 -15.15 -3.33 9.42
C ASP A 34 -14.66 -4.68 8.89
N ILE A 35 -13.94 -4.66 7.76
CA ILE A 35 -13.32 -5.85 7.16
C ILE A 35 -12.33 -6.47 8.15
N LYS A 36 -11.43 -5.67 8.73
CA LYS A 36 -10.43 -6.14 9.72
C LYS A 36 -11.08 -6.86 10.92
N ASN A 37 -12.24 -6.39 11.36
CA ASN A 37 -12.99 -6.99 12.47
C ASN A 37 -13.81 -8.22 12.04
N LEU A 38 -14.16 -8.32 10.75
CA LEU A 38 -14.96 -9.38 10.19
C LEU A 38 -14.13 -10.62 9.82
N VAL A 39 -12.88 -10.44 9.37
CA VAL A 39 -12.04 -11.49 8.79
C VAL A 39 -10.87 -11.87 9.69
N THR A 40 -10.28 -13.04 9.44
CA THR A 40 -9.03 -13.46 10.09
C THR A 40 -7.86 -12.58 9.67
N PRO A 41 -6.80 -12.44 10.49
CA PRO A 41 -5.60 -11.69 10.11
C PRO A 41 -5.05 -12.09 8.74
N GLN A 42 -5.01 -13.39 8.43
CA GLN A 42 -4.52 -13.89 7.14
C GLN A 42 -5.34 -13.36 5.96
N LEU A 43 -6.67 -13.46 6.05
CA LEU A 43 -7.55 -12.93 5.00
C LEU A 43 -7.48 -11.40 4.92
N PHE A 44 -7.29 -10.71 6.04
CA PHE A 44 -7.11 -9.26 6.06
C PHE A 44 -5.83 -8.85 5.31
N TYR A 45 -4.68 -9.44 5.63
CA TYR A 45 -3.41 -9.11 4.96
C TYR A 45 -3.41 -9.53 3.49
N LEU A 46 -4.07 -10.62 3.11
CA LEU A 46 -4.30 -10.95 1.71
C LEU A 46 -5.14 -9.86 1.01
N HIS A 47 -6.22 -9.39 1.64
CA HIS A 47 -7.04 -8.32 1.07
C HIS A 47 -6.22 -7.04 0.86
N ILE A 48 -5.36 -6.67 1.81
CA ILE A 48 -4.41 -5.57 1.62
C ILE A 48 -3.48 -5.85 0.44
N LEU A 49 -2.86 -7.04 0.38
CA LEU A 49 -1.92 -7.42 -0.68
C LEU A 49 -2.55 -7.32 -2.08
N VAL A 50 -3.78 -7.82 -2.25
CA VAL A 50 -4.50 -7.74 -3.52
C VAL A 50 -4.74 -6.29 -3.95
N ASN A 51 -5.16 -5.43 -3.02
CA ASN A 51 -5.37 -4.01 -3.31
C ASN A 51 -4.04 -3.28 -3.57
N LEU A 52 -2.94 -3.63 -2.89
CA LEU A 52 -1.63 -3.05 -3.15
C LEU A 52 -1.14 -3.39 -4.56
N ILE A 53 -1.18 -4.68 -4.95
CA ILE A 53 -0.76 -5.13 -6.28
C ILE A 53 -1.57 -4.41 -7.37
N GLY A 54 -2.91 -4.44 -7.25
CA GLY A 54 -3.81 -3.83 -8.22
C GLY A 54 -3.55 -2.33 -8.39
N ASN A 55 -3.56 -1.55 -7.28
CA ASN A 55 -3.37 -0.10 -7.37
C ASN A 55 -1.95 0.28 -7.81
N TRP A 56 -0.93 -0.48 -7.38
CA TRP A 56 0.44 -0.22 -7.80
C TRP A 56 0.62 -0.41 -9.30
N LYS A 57 0.04 -1.46 -9.88
CA LYS A 57 0.11 -1.73 -11.33
C LYS A 57 -0.43 -0.58 -12.18
N TYR A 58 -1.47 0.12 -11.71
CA TYR A 58 -2.08 1.22 -12.46
C TYR A 58 -1.43 2.58 -12.19
N GLU A 59 -1.09 2.89 -10.94
CA GLU A 59 -0.77 4.27 -10.52
C GLU A 59 0.53 4.38 -9.67
N GLY A 60 1.15 3.25 -9.30
CA GLY A 60 2.39 3.21 -8.53
C GLY A 60 2.25 3.52 -7.04
N TRP A 61 3.38 3.52 -6.31
CA TRP A 61 3.36 3.68 -4.85
C TRP A 61 2.93 5.05 -4.37
N TRP A 62 3.26 6.12 -5.10
CA TRP A 62 2.87 7.47 -4.68
C TRP A 62 1.35 7.62 -4.62
N PHE A 63 0.62 7.05 -5.59
CA PHE A 63 -0.84 7.04 -5.56
C PHE A 63 -1.40 6.34 -4.33
N ILE A 64 -0.86 5.16 -3.97
CA ILE A 64 -1.28 4.44 -2.76
C ILE A 64 -1.08 5.31 -1.52
N MET A 65 0.04 6.04 -1.43
CA MET A 65 0.29 6.95 -0.31
C MET A 65 -0.69 8.13 -0.28
N CYS A 66 -1.09 8.67 -1.44
CA CYS A 66 -2.00 9.80 -1.53
C CYS A 66 -3.46 9.42 -1.26
N GLU A 67 -3.94 8.37 -1.93
CA GLU A 67 -5.37 8.07 -2.08
C GLU A 67 -5.81 6.86 -1.24
N MET A 68 -4.86 6.03 -0.79
CA MET A 68 -5.13 4.79 -0.05
C MET A 68 -4.43 4.79 1.31
N VAL A 69 -4.35 5.95 1.96
CA VAL A 69 -3.61 6.17 3.22
C VAL A 69 -3.97 5.17 4.32
N GLN A 70 -5.23 4.74 4.38
CA GLN A 70 -5.74 3.73 5.30
C GLN A 70 -5.02 2.38 5.23
N PHE A 71 -4.35 2.04 4.11
CA PHE A 71 -3.53 0.84 4.01
C PHE A 71 -2.16 1.02 4.63
N VAL A 72 -1.60 2.23 4.64
CA VAL A 72 -0.20 2.52 5.01
C VAL A 72 0.22 1.86 6.32
N PRO A 73 -0.57 1.91 7.41
CA PRO A 73 -0.22 1.24 8.67
C PRO A 73 -0.04 -0.28 8.58
N TYR A 74 -0.55 -0.92 7.52
CA TYR A 74 -0.55 -2.36 7.32
C TYR A 74 0.47 -2.84 6.28
N ILE A 75 0.98 -1.94 5.42
CA ILE A 75 1.79 -2.30 4.25
C ILE A 75 3.06 -3.06 4.64
N ALA A 76 3.81 -2.58 5.63
CA ALA A 76 5.07 -3.22 6.03
C ALA A 76 4.87 -4.68 6.48
N GLU A 77 3.79 -4.94 7.24
CA GLU A 77 3.45 -6.28 7.69
C GLU A 77 2.92 -7.13 6.52
N THR A 78 2.06 -6.58 5.66
CA THR A 78 1.60 -7.28 4.43
C THR A 78 2.77 -7.73 3.56
N LEU A 79 3.74 -6.84 3.32
CA LEU A 79 4.94 -7.15 2.53
C LEU A 79 5.80 -8.22 3.21
N SER A 80 5.92 -8.18 4.54
CA SER A 80 6.64 -9.20 5.31
C SER A 80 5.98 -10.57 5.16
N GLN A 81 4.66 -10.66 5.33
CA GLN A 81 3.94 -11.93 5.19
C GLN A 81 3.88 -12.44 3.75
N ALA A 82 4.01 -11.56 2.75
CA ALA A 82 4.14 -11.92 1.34
C ALA A 82 5.58 -12.33 0.95
N GLY A 83 6.53 -12.32 1.89
CA GLY A 83 7.94 -12.63 1.64
C GLY A 83 8.72 -11.56 0.88
N ALA A 84 8.22 -10.32 0.83
CA ALA A 84 8.79 -9.18 0.10
C ALA A 84 9.66 -8.27 0.99
N GLU A 85 10.64 -8.83 1.71
CA GLU A 85 11.40 -8.09 2.74
C GLU A 85 12.23 -6.92 2.17
N ASP A 86 12.73 -7.02 0.94
CA ASP A 86 13.46 -5.92 0.28
C ASP A 86 12.53 -4.77 -0.12
N MET A 87 11.33 -5.10 -0.58
CA MET A 87 10.25 -4.14 -0.85
C MET A 87 9.82 -3.46 0.45
N LYS A 88 9.59 -4.21 1.53
CA LYS A 88 9.27 -3.69 2.86
C LYS A 88 10.32 -2.71 3.37
N THR A 89 11.59 -3.12 3.36
CA THR A 89 12.72 -2.27 3.79
C THR A 89 12.79 -0.97 2.98
N THR A 90 12.43 -1.03 1.70
CA THR A 90 12.43 0.16 0.83
C THR A 90 11.20 1.03 1.08
N PHE A 91 10.05 0.43 1.37
CA PHE A 91 8.83 1.13 1.77
C PHE A 91 9.02 1.87 3.10
N GLU A 92 9.66 1.26 4.09
CA GLU A 92 9.97 1.93 5.36
C GLU A 92 10.84 3.18 5.17
N LYS A 93 11.76 3.19 4.19
CA LYS A 93 12.53 4.40 3.82
C LYS A 93 11.68 5.50 3.19
N VAL A 94 10.57 5.15 2.52
CA VAL A 94 9.58 6.12 2.05
C VAL A 94 8.87 6.73 3.25
N ILE A 95 8.48 5.91 4.23
CA ILE A 95 7.86 6.38 5.48
C ILE A 95 8.80 7.32 6.25
N ASP A 96 10.10 7.04 6.31
CA ASP A 96 11.12 7.91 6.92
C ASP A 96 11.28 9.29 6.23
N CYS A 97 10.62 9.52 5.09
CA CYS A 97 10.58 10.82 4.44
C CYS A 97 9.40 11.69 4.92
N PHE A 98 8.43 11.12 5.62
CA PHE A 98 7.32 11.85 6.22
C PHE A 98 7.74 12.50 7.55
N PRO A 99 7.10 13.60 7.97
CA PRO A 99 7.23 14.13 9.32
C PRO A 99 6.99 13.05 10.39
N GLY A 100 7.77 13.04 11.47
CA GLY A 100 7.71 11.96 12.47
C GLY A 100 6.41 11.88 13.27
N ASP A 101 5.60 12.94 13.26
CA ASP A 101 4.27 13.02 13.86
C ASP A 101 3.13 12.71 12.86
N THR A 102 3.45 12.27 11.64
CA THR A 102 2.47 11.93 10.61
C THR A 102 1.52 10.85 11.09
N ARG A 103 0.23 11.16 11.05
CA ARG A 103 -0.85 10.17 11.17
C ARG A 103 -1.30 9.76 9.78
N PHE A 104 -1.18 8.47 9.48
CA PHE A 104 -1.62 7.90 8.21
C PHE A 104 -3.12 7.60 8.29
N GLU A 105 -3.92 8.66 8.19
CA GLU A 105 -5.38 8.63 8.20
C GLU A 105 -5.95 9.62 7.20
N ASP A 106 -7.12 9.31 6.64
CA ASP A 106 -7.83 10.18 5.69
C ASP A 106 -8.29 11.46 6.39
N SER A 107 -7.50 12.51 6.26
CA SER A 107 -7.64 13.77 7.01
C SER A 107 -7.08 14.95 6.22
N GLU A 108 -7.61 16.14 6.48
CA GLU A 108 -7.06 17.38 5.89
C GLU A 108 -5.58 17.59 6.24
N GLU A 109 -5.15 17.16 7.43
CA GLU A 109 -3.76 17.26 7.86
C GLU A 109 -2.85 16.36 7.03
N TYR A 110 -3.26 15.12 6.79
CA TYR A 110 -2.51 14.20 5.95
C TYR A 110 -2.41 14.71 4.50
N PHE A 111 -3.51 15.20 3.93
CA PHE A 111 -3.47 15.79 2.58
C PHE A 111 -2.54 16.99 2.50
N ASP A 112 -2.43 17.79 3.56
CA ASP A 112 -1.50 18.92 3.59
C ASP A 112 -0.03 18.45 3.61
N ILE A 113 0.28 17.37 4.34
CA ILE A 113 1.61 16.73 4.36
C ILE A 113 1.95 16.17 2.97
N VAL A 114 1.03 15.44 2.33
CA VAL A 114 1.24 14.89 0.98
C VAL A 114 1.48 16.01 -0.03
N ASN A 115 0.65 17.05 -0.03
CA ASN A 115 0.82 18.23 -0.88
C ASN A 115 2.17 18.94 -0.64
N PHE A 116 2.60 19.03 0.63
CA PHE A 116 3.90 19.57 1.00
C PHE A 116 5.04 18.82 0.32
N LEU A 117 4.98 17.49 0.40
CA LEU A 117 5.98 16.54 -0.07
C LEU A 117 5.93 16.28 -1.58
N GLN A 118 4.80 16.56 -2.24
CA GLN A 118 4.62 16.34 -3.67
C GLN A 118 5.26 17.43 -4.52
N SER A 119 5.01 18.71 -4.19
CA SER A 119 5.41 19.81 -5.06
C SER A 119 5.51 21.12 -4.32
N MET A 120 6.50 21.94 -4.70
CA MET A 120 6.64 23.33 -4.23
C MET A 120 5.47 24.23 -4.62
N ALA A 121 4.63 23.83 -5.57
CA ALA A 121 3.49 24.60 -6.04
C ALA A 121 2.33 24.63 -5.03
N TYR A 122 2.21 23.61 -4.18
CA TYR A 122 1.15 23.54 -3.20
C TYR A 122 1.43 24.44 -2.00
N LYS A 123 0.41 25.21 -1.63
CA LYS A 123 0.37 25.97 -0.39
C LYS A 123 -0.11 25.05 0.72
N VAL A 124 0.55 25.11 1.87
CA VAL A 124 0.22 24.30 3.03
C VAL A 124 -0.47 25.12 4.11
N LYS A 125 -1.45 24.52 4.78
CA LYS A 125 -2.18 25.13 5.90
C LYS A 125 -1.47 24.89 7.23
N ASN A 126 -0.87 23.72 7.41
CA ASN A 126 -0.21 23.26 8.62
C ASN A 126 0.95 24.19 9.00
N GLU A 127 0.88 24.75 10.21
CA GLU A 127 1.86 25.71 10.71
C GLU A 127 3.23 25.08 10.95
N SER A 128 3.32 23.80 11.33
CA SER A 128 4.61 23.12 11.53
C SER A 128 5.35 22.96 10.19
N LEU A 129 4.63 22.68 9.10
CA LEU A 129 5.22 22.58 7.77
C LEU A 129 5.72 23.94 7.26
N LYS A 130 5.13 25.05 7.71
CA LYS A 130 5.59 26.41 7.35
C LYS A 130 6.90 26.81 8.02
N THR A 131 7.31 26.14 9.10
CA THR A 131 8.61 26.40 9.72
C THR A 131 9.77 25.79 8.94
N ILE A 132 9.49 24.83 8.05
CA ILE A 132 10.49 24.21 7.18
C ILE A 132 10.88 25.19 6.07
N THR A 133 12.18 25.38 5.86
CA THR A 133 12.66 26.30 4.84
C THR A 133 12.34 25.79 3.43
N ARG A 134 12.37 26.70 2.44
CA ARG A 134 12.13 26.36 1.04
C ARG A 134 13.17 25.34 0.52
N GLU A 135 14.42 25.52 0.93
CA GLU A 135 15.55 24.68 0.56
C GLU A 135 15.41 23.28 1.15
N GLU A 136 15.05 23.17 2.43
CA GLU A 136 14.76 21.90 3.10
C GLU A 136 13.57 21.19 2.45
N ARG A 137 12.46 21.90 2.19
CA ARG A 137 11.31 21.31 1.48
C ARG A 137 11.72 20.75 0.12
N LYS A 138 12.49 21.49 -0.66
CA LYS A 138 12.99 21.03 -1.96
C LYS A 138 13.89 19.79 -1.83
N ALA A 139 14.70 19.70 -0.79
CA ALA A 139 15.51 18.52 -0.51
C ALA A 139 14.64 17.32 -0.12
N ASN A 140 13.62 17.53 0.72
CA ASN A 140 12.68 16.49 1.14
C ASN A 140 11.88 15.92 -0.03
N ILE A 141 11.32 16.78 -0.90
CA ILE A 141 10.63 16.35 -2.13
C ILE A 141 11.55 15.46 -2.98
N LYS A 142 12.79 15.88 -3.20
CA LYS A 142 13.77 15.10 -3.99
C LYS A 142 14.16 13.78 -3.32
N LYS A 143 14.27 13.76 -2.00
CA LYS A 143 14.59 12.55 -1.24
C LYS A 143 13.44 11.54 -1.37
N LEU A 144 12.21 12.00 -1.12
CA LEU A 144 11.01 11.19 -1.24
C LEU A 144 10.84 10.61 -2.64
N GLN A 145 10.96 11.45 -3.68
CA GLN A 145 10.86 11.00 -5.06
C GLN A 145 11.84 9.86 -5.35
N LYS A 146 13.10 9.99 -4.95
CA LYS A 146 14.10 8.92 -5.11
C LYS A 146 13.75 7.64 -4.35
N CYS A 147 13.18 7.76 -3.15
CA CYS A 147 12.75 6.60 -2.36
C CYS A 147 11.57 5.89 -3.02
N VAL A 148 10.58 6.64 -3.54
CA VAL A 148 9.44 6.11 -4.28
C VAL A 148 9.89 5.46 -5.58
N ASP A 149 10.70 6.13 -6.39
CA ASP A 149 11.24 5.57 -7.65
C ASP A 149 11.97 4.25 -7.39
N LYS A 150 12.73 4.17 -6.28
CA LYS A 150 13.43 2.94 -5.91
C LYS A 150 12.47 1.83 -5.48
N LEU A 151 11.40 2.20 -4.79
CA LEU A 151 10.36 1.28 -4.37
C LEU A 151 9.61 0.73 -5.60
N ASP A 152 9.23 1.57 -6.55
CA ASP A 152 8.62 1.15 -7.82
C ASP A 152 9.55 0.21 -8.61
N GLU A 153 10.85 0.53 -8.70
CA GLU A 153 11.85 -0.32 -9.36
C GLU A 153 11.91 -1.73 -8.75
N ILE A 154 11.93 -1.84 -7.42
CA ILE A 154 11.92 -3.15 -6.74
C ILE A 154 10.60 -3.85 -6.96
N THR A 155 9.49 -3.13 -6.85
CA THR A 155 8.14 -3.67 -6.95
C THR A 155 7.84 -4.27 -8.31
N SER A 156 8.34 -3.66 -9.39
CA SER A 156 8.18 -4.19 -10.75
C SER A 156 8.73 -5.59 -10.95
N ARG A 157 9.68 -6.03 -10.12
CA ARG A 157 10.25 -7.40 -10.17
C ARG A 157 9.27 -8.43 -9.61
N TYR A 158 8.36 -8.01 -8.75
CA TYR A 158 7.35 -8.84 -8.09
C TYR A 158 5.99 -8.73 -8.78
N TRP A 159 5.56 -7.50 -9.10
CA TRP A 159 4.19 -7.17 -9.50
C TRP A 159 4.06 -6.67 -10.93
N GLY A 160 5.16 -6.50 -11.67
CA GLY A 160 5.12 -6.11 -13.08
C GLY A 160 4.47 -7.18 -13.96
N ASP A 161 4.04 -6.81 -15.16
CA ASP A 161 3.36 -7.73 -16.08
C ASP A 161 4.23 -8.91 -16.54
N ASP A 162 5.55 -8.67 -16.62
CA ASP A 162 6.57 -9.69 -16.91
C ASP A 162 7.01 -10.49 -15.67
N ALA A 163 6.52 -10.12 -14.48
CA ALA A 163 6.82 -10.84 -13.25
C ALA A 163 6.02 -12.15 -13.18
N PRO A 164 6.46 -13.13 -12.36
CA PRO A 164 5.74 -14.40 -12.20
C PRO A 164 4.25 -14.22 -11.89
N GLY A 165 3.40 -15.03 -12.52
CA GLY A 165 1.94 -14.93 -12.37
C GLY A 165 1.38 -13.58 -12.84
N HIS A 166 2.05 -12.92 -13.79
CA HIS A 166 1.71 -11.58 -14.27
C HIS A 166 1.60 -10.55 -13.14
N GLY A 167 2.45 -10.69 -12.13
CA GLY A 167 2.49 -9.84 -10.94
C GLY A 167 1.64 -10.31 -9.77
N TRP A 168 0.82 -11.34 -9.94
CA TRP A 168 -0.11 -11.83 -8.90
C TRP A 168 0.40 -13.03 -8.12
N LYS A 169 1.59 -13.55 -8.45
CA LYS A 169 2.14 -14.77 -7.83
C LYS A 169 2.19 -14.69 -6.30
N GLN A 170 2.56 -13.55 -5.72
CA GLN A 170 2.64 -13.44 -4.26
C GLN A 170 1.28 -13.60 -3.58
N ALA A 171 0.21 -13.07 -4.16
CA ALA A 171 -1.14 -13.25 -3.62
C ALA A 171 -1.61 -14.72 -3.74
N ILE A 172 -1.31 -15.36 -4.88
CA ILE A 172 -1.65 -16.77 -5.13
C ILE A 172 -0.88 -17.68 -4.16
N ASP A 173 0.44 -17.52 -4.07
CA ASP A 173 1.29 -18.29 -3.15
C ASP A 173 0.85 -18.09 -1.69
N TYR A 174 0.45 -16.87 -1.32
CA TYR A 174 -0.08 -16.58 0.01
C TYR A 174 -1.37 -17.36 0.31
N ILE A 175 -2.28 -17.44 -0.66
CA ILE A 175 -3.50 -18.23 -0.52
C ILE A 175 -3.16 -19.71 -0.34
N GLU A 176 -2.30 -20.26 -1.20
CA GLU A 176 -1.91 -21.68 -1.15
C GLU A 176 -1.25 -22.07 0.19
N LEU A 177 -0.46 -21.17 0.78
CA LEU A 177 0.20 -21.41 2.07
C LEU A 177 -0.76 -21.36 3.27
N ASN A 178 -1.92 -20.71 3.14
CA ASN A 178 -2.82 -20.43 4.25
C ASN A 178 -4.21 -21.09 4.12
N CYS A 179 -4.51 -21.75 3.00
CA CYS A 179 -5.77 -22.48 2.73
C CYS A 179 -5.81 -23.92 3.29
#